data_AF-A0A848VJY5-F1
#
_entry.id   AF-A0A848VJY5-F1
#
_cell.length_a   1.000
_cell.length_b   1.000
_cell.length_c   1.000
_cell.angle_alpha   90.00
_cell.angle_beta   90.00
_cell.angle_gamma   90.00
#
_symmetry.space_group_name_H-M   'P 1'
#
loop_
_entity.id
_entity.type
_entity.pdbx_description
1 polymer ?
#
loop_
_entity_poly.entity_id
_entity_poly.type
_entity_poly.pdbx_seq_one_letter_code
_entity_poly.pdbx_strand_id
1 'polypeptide(L)'
;MTPLRLVLIGRKLTEDLLFWEQLGRAVKASPETPMVLLHGPGEVTERTLEGDGLSVADAGRDPETDAAIIAAFRAENRRSVAMLTDAGLPAVGFLGTDRRMISMDQGLLNVRADLISRTAASGTIPLLGGLFEDRGLVRIAGLGGMASAWGRADGAVSIRWLVPRPPRELMSG
;
A
#
# COMPACT_ATOMS: atom_id res chain seq x y z
N MET A 1 -7.83 -23.33 -3.15
CA MET A 1 -7.07 -22.08 -3.35
C MET A 1 -6.28 -21.81 -2.09
N THR A 2 -4.98 -21.51 -2.21
CA THR A 2 -4.19 -21.02 -1.07
C THR A 2 -4.71 -19.64 -0.69
N PRO A 3 -5.04 -19.39 0.59
CA PRO A 3 -5.57 -18.10 1.01
C PRO A 3 -4.55 -16.99 0.77
N LEU A 4 -4.99 -15.87 0.19
CA LEU A 4 -4.16 -14.68 0.00
C LEU A 4 -4.01 -13.94 1.33
N ARG A 5 -2.81 -13.40 1.62
CA ARG A 5 -2.59 -12.53 2.76
C ARG A 5 -2.53 -11.07 2.31
N LEU A 6 -3.46 -10.25 2.78
CA LEU A 6 -3.35 -8.79 2.70
C LEU A 6 -2.65 -8.27 3.94
N VAL A 7 -1.57 -7.53 3.73
CA VAL A 7 -0.80 -6.90 4.79
C VAL A 7 -0.91 -5.38 4.63
N LEU A 8 -1.50 -4.73 5.62
CA LEU A 8 -1.71 -3.29 5.61
C LEU A 8 -0.57 -2.63 6.38
N ILE A 9 0.22 -1.82 5.69
CA ILE A 9 1.40 -1.16 6.25
C ILE A 9 1.01 0.23 6.72
N GLY A 10 1.04 0.43 8.04
CA GLY A 10 0.79 1.73 8.65
C GLY A 10 1.84 2.77 8.27
N ARG A 11 1.43 4.05 8.26
CA ARG A 11 2.25 5.19 7.83
C ARG A 11 3.69 5.20 8.38
N LYS A 12 3.85 4.98 9.68
CA LYS A 12 5.17 5.02 10.36
C LYS A 12 6.11 3.87 9.98
N LEU A 13 5.57 2.76 9.47
CA LEU A 13 6.38 1.58 9.16
C LEU A 13 7.07 1.67 7.81
N THR A 14 6.61 2.53 6.89
CA THR A 14 7.24 2.65 5.57
C THR A 14 8.64 3.27 5.65
N GLU A 15 8.94 4.01 6.72
CA GLU A 15 10.27 4.57 6.99
C GLU A 15 11.18 3.69 7.85
N ASP A 16 10.63 2.68 8.52
CA ASP A 16 11.36 1.83 9.45
C ASP A 16 12.14 0.74 8.69
N LEU A 17 13.47 0.90 8.62
CA LEU A 17 14.36 -0.09 7.97
C LEU A 17 14.29 -1.46 8.65
N LEU A 18 14.22 -1.48 9.99
CA LEU A 18 14.16 -2.72 10.74
C LEU A 18 12.84 -3.45 10.49
N PHE A 19 11.74 -2.72 10.28
CA PHE A 19 10.47 -3.30 9.84
C PHE A 19 10.62 -4.07 8.53
N TRP A 20 11.24 -3.47 7.50
CA TRP A 20 11.40 -4.13 6.19
C TRP A 20 12.29 -5.37 6.27
N GLU A 21 13.39 -5.31 7.04
CA GLU A 21 14.24 -6.46 7.29
C GLU A 21 13.50 -7.59 8.00
N GLN A 22 12.73 -7.27 9.05
CA GLN A 22 11.96 -8.25 9.80
C GLN A 22 10.84 -8.85 8.96
N LEU A 23 10.17 -8.04 8.13
CA LEU A 23 9.19 -8.51 7.16
C LEU A 23 9.85 -9.50 6.19
N GLY A 24 11.01 -9.16 5.65
CA GLY A 24 11.84 -10.05 4.83
C GLY A 24 12.08 -11.42 5.46
N ARG A 25 12.57 -11.44 6.70
CA ARG A 25 12.81 -12.67 7.46
C ARG A 25 11.52 -13.46 7.69
N ALA A 26 10.43 -12.78 8.07
CA ALA A 26 9.15 -13.42 8.35
C ALA A 26 8.52 -14.05 7.09
N VAL A 27 8.61 -13.39 5.94
CA VAL A 27 8.11 -13.92 4.66
C VAL A 27 8.94 -15.13 4.23
N LYS A 28 10.28 -15.07 4.32
CA LYS A 28 11.16 -16.20 4.00
C LYS A 28 10.93 -17.42 4.89
N ALA A 29 10.52 -17.21 6.14
CA ALA A 29 10.16 -18.29 7.05
C ALA A 29 8.78 -18.92 6.74
N SER A 30 7.96 -18.31 5.89
CA SER A 30 6.62 -18.78 5.52
C SER A 30 6.33 -18.54 4.03
N PRO A 31 7.05 -19.22 3.11
CA PRO A 31 7.04 -18.89 1.68
C PRO A 31 5.75 -19.32 0.95
N GLU A 32 4.92 -20.18 1.54
CA GLU A 32 3.81 -20.82 0.83
C GLU A 32 2.52 -19.97 0.76
N THR A 33 2.46 -18.82 1.43
CA THR A 33 1.25 -17.97 1.41
C THR A 33 1.45 -16.76 0.49
N PRO A 34 0.76 -16.67 -0.66
CA PRO A 34 0.77 -15.48 -1.50
C PRO A 34 0.39 -14.24 -0.69
N MET A 35 1.08 -13.13 -0.91
CA MET A 35 0.94 -11.91 -0.12
C MET A 35 0.80 -10.68 -1.01
N VAL A 36 -0.07 -9.75 -0.60
CA VAL A 36 -0.11 -8.38 -1.13
C VAL A 36 0.09 -7.41 0.01
N LEU A 37 0.91 -6.39 -0.24
CA LEU A 37 1.13 -5.29 0.68
C LEU A 37 0.29 -4.09 0.23
N LEU A 38 -0.41 -3.45 1.16
CA LEU A 38 -1.18 -2.22 0.93
C LEU A 38 -0.53 -1.08 1.73
N HIS A 39 -0.32 0.07 1.11
CA HIS A 39 0.19 1.25 1.79
C HIS A 39 -0.56 2.54 1.42
N GLY A 40 -0.57 3.47 2.38
CA GLY A 40 -1.05 4.84 2.17
C GLY A 40 0.07 5.78 1.70
N PRO A 41 -0.08 7.10 1.89
CA PRO A 41 0.92 8.08 1.47
C PRO A 41 2.30 7.87 2.11
N GLY A 42 2.38 7.45 3.36
CA GLY A 42 3.68 7.36 4.06
C GLY A 42 4.26 8.74 4.42
N GLU A 43 5.27 8.76 5.28
CA GLU A 43 5.86 10.02 5.77
C GLU A 43 6.74 10.72 4.72
N VAL A 44 7.35 9.99 3.79
CA VAL A 44 8.12 10.60 2.69
C VAL A 44 7.21 11.39 1.75
N THR A 45 6.04 10.86 1.41
CA THR A 45 5.06 11.59 0.58
C THR A 45 4.60 12.87 1.30
N GLU A 46 4.25 12.78 2.58
CA GLU A 46 3.84 13.95 3.38
C GLU A 46 4.95 15.02 3.40
N ARG A 47 6.19 14.64 3.75
CA ARG A 47 7.32 15.57 3.78
C ARG A 47 7.67 16.17 2.41
N THR A 48 7.55 15.38 1.34
CA THR A 48 7.81 15.87 -0.02
C THR A 48 6.80 16.96 -0.39
N LEU A 49 5.52 16.71 -0.13
CA LEU A 49 4.45 17.69 -0.42
C LEU A 49 4.56 18.93 0.46
N GLU A 50 4.87 18.76 1.75
CA GLU A 50 5.07 19.88 2.68
C GLU A 50 6.18 20.82 2.20
N GLY A 51 7.26 20.29 1.61
CA GLY A 51 8.34 21.08 1.02
C GLY A 51 7.88 21.99 -0.12
N ASP A 52 6.80 21.61 -0.82
CA ASP A 52 6.18 22.36 -1.90
C ASP A 52 4.98 23.20 -1.43
N GLY A 53 4.71 23.26 -0.12
CA GLY A 53 3.54 23.94 0.45
C GLY A 53 2.21 23.22 0.19
N LEU A 54 2.26 21.93 -0.14
CA LEU A 54 1.11 21.07 -0.40
C LEU A 54 0.94 20.04 0.73
N SER A 55 -0.20 19.35 0.73
CA SER A 55 -0.48 18.24 1.63
C SER A 55 -1.27 17.14 0.92
N VAL A 56 -1.31 15.93 1.52
CA VAL A 56 -2.16 14.84 1.01
C VAL A 56 -3.65 15.16 1.05
N ALA A 57 -4.07 16.13 1.87
CA ALA A 57 -5.45 16.60 1.94
C ALA A 57 -5.86 17.42 0.71
N ASP A 58 -4.88 17.87 -0.09
CA ASP A 58 -5.09 18.66 -1.29
C ASP A 58 -5.34 17.78 -2.54
N ALA A 59 -5.37 16.46 -2.37
CA ALA A 59 -5.75 15.53 -3.42
C ALA A 59 -7.14 15.85 -3.97
N GLY A 60 -7.20 16.04 -5.28
CA GLY A 60 -8.39 16.39 -6.03
C GLY A 60 -8.73 17.87 -5.99
N ARG A 61 -7.78 18.74 -5.58
CA ARG A 61 -7.95 20.19 -5.64
C ARG A 61 -7.96 20.69 -7.10
N ASP A 62 -6.92 20.34 -7.85
CA ASP A 62 -6.71 20.75 -9.23
C ASP A 62 -5.66 19.84 -9.91
N PRO A 63 -5.56 19.83 -11.25
CA PRO A 63 -4.66 18.93 -11.97
C PRO A 63 -3.16 19.13 -11.69
N GLU A 64 -2.73 20.35 -11.36
CA GLU A 64 -1.32 20.65 -11.08
C GLU A 64 -0.92 20.10 -9.71
N THR A 65 -1.75 20.37 -8.69
CA THR A 65 -1.63 19.77 -7.36
C THR A 65 -1.65 18.25 -7.43
N ASP A 66 -2.58 17.67 -8.20
CA ASP A 66 -2.70 16.23 -8.37
C ASP A 66 -1.46 15.59 -9.01
N ALA A 67 -0.84 16.27 -9.98
CA ALA A 67 0.40 15.81 -10.59
C ALA A 67 1.55 15.71 -9.56
N ALA A 68 1.67 16.71 -8.68
CA ALA A 68 2.66 16.69 -7.59
C ALA A 68 2.40 15.54 -6.61
N ILE A 69 1.13 15.32 -6.23
CA ILE A 69 0.73 14.22 -5.34
C ILE A 69 1.03 12.85 -5.97
N ILE A 70 0.71 12.67 -7.26
CA ILE A 70 1.05 11.43 -7.98
C ILE A 70 2.57 11.19 -7.95
N ALA A 71 3.38 12.23 -8.21
CA ALA A 71 4.83 12.11 -8.22
C ALA A 71 5.37 11.70 -6.84
N ALA A 72 4.89 12.32 -5.77
CA ALA A 72 5.27 11.99 -4.39
C ALA A 72 4.89 10.55 -4.02
N PHE A 73 3.65 10.12 -4.32
CA PHE A 73 3.22 8.73 -4.10
C PHE A 73 4.03 7.71 -4.91
N ARG A 74 4.37 8.03 -6.16
CA ARG A 74 5.25 7.16 -6.98
C ARG A 74 6.65 7.07 -6.39
N ALA A 75 7.16 8.14 -5.79
CA ALA A 75 8.46 8.11 -5.11
C ALA A 75 8.41 7.19 -3.88
N GLU A 76 7.40 7.31 -3.02
CA GLU A 76 7.23 6.44 -1.84
C GLU A 76 7.04 4.97 -2.23
N ASN A 77 6.20 4.69 -3.23
CA ASN A 77 5.96 3.32 -3.69
C ASN A 77 7.25 2.68 -4.23
N ARG A 78 8.02 3.41 -5.04
CA ARG A 78 9.34 2.94 -5.54
C ARG A 78 10.34 2.71 -4.42
N ARG A 79 10.40 3.62 -3.44
CA ARG A 79 11.26 3.48 -2.25
C ARG A 79 10.89 2.21 -1.48
N SER A 80 9.61 1.98 -1.22
CA SER A 80 9.14 0.80 -0.50
C SER A 80 9.44 -0.50 -1.25
N VAL A 81 9.32 -0.52 -2.59
CA VAL A 81 9.74 -1.65 -3.43
C VAL A 81 11.24 -1.90 -3.33
N ALA A 82 12.06 -0.85 -3.30
CA ALA A 82 13.50 -0.98 -3.09
C ALA A 82 13.81 -1.62 -1.73
N MET A 83 13.15 -1.15 -0.65
CA MET A 83 13.32 -1.73 0.70
C MET A 83 12.94 -3.22 0.75
N LEU A 84 11.88 -3.64 0.06
CA LEU A 84 11.51 -5.05 -0.07
C LEU A 84 12.57 -5.85 -0.82
N THR A 85 13.08 -5.29 -1.91
CA THR A 85 14.12 -5.94 -2.73
C THR A 85 15.41 -6.09 -1.96
N ASP A 86 15.83 -5.08 -1.20
CA ASP A 86 16.99 -5.09 -0.32
C ASP A 86 16.83 -6.11 0.82
N ALA A 87 15.60 -6.28 1.33
CA ALA A 87 15.25 -7.37 2.26
C ALA A 87 15.24 -8.76 1.59
N GLY A 88 15.56 -8.84 0.30
CA GLY A 88 15.63 -10.04 -0.52
C GLY A 88 14.26 -10.65 -0.82
N LEU A 89 13.24 -9.79 -0.98
CA LEU A 89 11.90 -10.17 -1.43
C LEU A 89 11.69 -9.66 -2.86
N PRO A 90 11.32 -10.52 -3.82
CA PRO A 90 10.92 -10.06 -5.15
C PRO A 90 9.64 -9.24 -5.03
N ALA A 91 9.66 -7.97 -5.43
CA ALA A 91 8.53 -7.07 -5.26
C ALA A 91 8.24 -6.25 -6.53
N VAL A 92 6.98 -5.83 -6.69
CA VAL A 92 6.56 -4.90 -7.74
C VAL A 92 5.58 -3.89 -7.18
N GLY A 93 5.76 -2.63 -7.59
CA GLY A 93 4.94 -1.51 -7.15
C GLY A 93 3.78 -1.25 -8.09
N PHE A 94 2.61 -0.99 -7.52
CA PHE A 94 1.40 -0.56 -8.21
C PHE A 94 0.82 0.67 -7.49
N LEU A 95 0.33 1.64 -8.24
CA LEU A 95 -0.62 2.62 -7.74
C LEU A 95 -2.04 2.25 -8.21
N GLY A 96 -3.05 2.67 -7.46
CA GLY A 96 -4.44 2.51 -7.89
C GLY A 96 -4.76 3.19 -9.23
N THR A 97 -4.04 4.25 -9.60
CA THR A 97 -4.13 4.89 -10.92
C THR A 97 -3.62 3.99 -12.06
N ASP A 98 -2.68 3.08 -11.78
CA ASP A 98 -2.10 2.21 -12.80
C ASP A 98 -3.18 1.25 -13.34
N ARG A 99 -3.53 1.40 -14.62
CA ARG A 99 -4.58 0.59 -15.30
C ARG A 99 -5.91 0.56 -14.53
N ARG A 100 -6.22 1.63 -13.78
CA ARG A 100 -7.39 1.73 -12.89
C ARG A 100 -7.50 0.55 -11.94
N MET A 101 -6.38 0.20 -11.29
CA MET A 101 -6.35 -0.88 -10.30
C MET A 101 -7.24 -0.61 -9.09
N ILE A 102 -7.45 0.66 -8.77
CA ILE A 102 -8.46 1.12 -7.82
C ILE A 102 -9.41 2.05 -8.57
N SER A 103 -10.70 1.92 -8.33
CA SER A 103 -11.71 2.82 -8.88
C SER A 103 -12.85 3.02 -7.91
N MET A 104 -13.62 4.09 -8.12
CA MET A 104 -14.88 4.31 -7.42
C MET A 104 -16.03 4.03 -8.38
N ASP A 105 -16.99 3.20 -7.98
CA ASP A 105 -18.25 3.03 -8.71
C ASP A 105 -19.42 3.17 -7.73
N GLN A 106 -20.37 4.06 -8.04
CA GLN A 106 -21.52 4.37 -7.17
C GLN A 106 -21.16 4.64 -5.70
N GLY A 107 -20.01 5.27 -5.45
CA GLY A 107 -19.52 5.55 -4.09
C GLY A 107 -18.87 4.36 -3.37
N LEU A 108 -18.70 3.22 -4.06
CA LEU A 108 -18.00 2.05 -3.58
C LEU A 108 -16.61 1.93 -4.22
N LEU A 109 -15.61 1.76 -3.36
CA LEU A 109 -14.25 1.47 -3.80
C LEU A 109 -14.19 0.04 -4.38
N ASN A 110 -13.55 -0.10 -5.54
CA ASN A 110 -13.29 -1.35 -6.21
C ASN A 110 -11.78 -1.53 -6.40
N VAL A 111 -11.33 -2.79 -6.36
CA VAL A 111 -9.93 -3.16 -6.61
C VAL A 111 -9.89 -4.27 -7.66
N ARG A 112 -8.98 -4.16 -8.62
CA ARG A 112 -8.68 -5.23 -9.58
C ARG A 112 -7.84 -6.33 -8.96
N ALA A 113 -8.45 -7.06 -8.01
CA ALA A 113 -7.79 -8.11 -7.24
C ALA A 113 -7.22 -9.22 -8.13
N ASP A 114 -7.87 -9.53 -9.26
CA ASP A 114 -7.46 -10.59 -10.18
C ASP A 114 -6.02 -10.43 -10.70
N LEU A 115 -5.67 -9.21 -11.14
CA LEU A 115 -4.34 -8.92 -11.68
C LEU A 115 -3.27 -8.98 -10.59
N ILE A 116 -3.59 -8.44 -9.42
CA ILE A 116 -2.64 -8.32 -8.33
C ILE A 116 -2.42 -9.68 -7.64
N SER A 117 -3.49 -10.44 -7.42
CA SER A 117 -3.43 -11.81 -6.88
C SER A 117 -2.65 -12.75 -7.81
N ARG A 118 -2.75 -12.61 -9.15
CA ARG A 118 -1.92 -13.38 -10.08
C ARG A 118 -0.42 -13.08 -9.92
N THR A 119 -0.07 -11.83 -9.65
CA THR A 119 1.32 -11.44 -9.36
C THR A 119 1.82 -12.07 -8.05
N ALA A 120 0.99 -12.03 -7.00
CA ALA A 120 1.30 -12.69 -5.74
C ALA A 120 1.46 -14.22 -5.91
N ALA A 121 0.61 -14.84 -6.73
CA ALA A 121 0.67 -16.27 -7.01
C ALA A 121 1.93 -16.69 -7.79
N SER A 122 2.58 -15.78 -8.54
CA SER A 122 3.86 -16.06 -9.20
C SER A 122 5.08 -15.86 -8.29
N GLY A 123 4.87 -15.66 -6.98
CA GLY A 123 5.93 -15.49 -5.99
C GLY A 123 6.55 -14.09 -5.93
N THR A 124 6.01 -13.11 -6.67
CA THR A 124 6.39 -11.69 -6.54
C THR A 124 5.43 -10.99 -5.59
N ILE A 125 5.91 -10.17 -4.67
CA ILE A 125 5.09 -9.43 -3.72
C ILE A 125 4.59 -8.12 -4.36
N PRO A 126 3.32 -8.01 -4.73
CA PRO A 126 2.73 -6.75 -5.12
C PRO A 126 2.59 -5.79 -3.92
N LEU A 127 3.02 -4.55 -4.13
CA LEU A 127 2.81 -3.42 -3.23
C LEU A 127 1.87 -2.41 -3.88
N LEU A 128 0.62 -2.33 -3.39
CA LEU A 128 -0.40 -1.41 -3.89
C LEU A 128 -0.51 -0.15 -3.03
N GLY A 129 -0.27 1.01 -3.64
CA GLY A 129 -0.53 2.33 -3.06
C GLY A 129 -1.98 2.77 -3.29
N GLY A 130 -2.60 3.34 -2.26
CA GLY A 130 -4.02 3.75 -2.28
C GLY A 130 -4.38 4.96 -3.15
N LEU A 131 -3.50 5.46 -4.02
CA LEU A 131 -3.78 6.61 -4.88
C LEU A 131 -4.58 6.19 -6.12
N PHE A 132 -5.70 6.84 -6.42
CA PHE A 132 -6.55 6.51 -7.56
C PHE A 132 -7.20 7.74 -8.17
N GLU A 133 -7.73 7.61 -9.39
CA GLU A 133 -8.48 8.68 -10.06
C GLU A 133 -9.98 8.44 -9.93
N ASP A 134 -10.72 9.51 -9.63
CA ASP A 134 -12.18 9.56 -9.63
C ASP A 134 -12.64 10.85 -10.30
N ARG A 135 -13.46 10.73 -11.35
CA ARG A 135 -14.00 11.87 -12.12
C ARG A 135 -12.95 12.90 -12.58
N GLY A 136 -11.75 12.41 -12.95
CA GLY A 136 -10.67 13.24 -13.46
C GLY A 136 -9.80 13.91 -12.39
N LEU A 137 -10.02 13.57 -11.12
CA LEU A 137 -9.26 14.08 -9.98
C LEU A 137 -8.67 12.92 -9.17
N VAL A 138 -7.54 13.17 -8.53
CA VAL A 138 -6.87 12.17 -7.70
C VAL A 138 -7.51 12.11 -6.32
N ARG A 139 -7.65 10.90 -5.80
CA ARG A 139 -8.12 10.61 -4.44
C ARG A 139 -7.23 9.56 -3.79
N ILE A 140 -7.23 9.55 -2.46
CA ILE A 140 -6.48 8.59 -1.66
C ILE A 140 -7.46 7.69 -0.93
N ALA A 141 -7.35 6.39 -1.17
CA ALA A 141 -8.10 5.36 -0.46
C ALA A 141 -7.43 5.06 0.89
N GLY A 142 -8.23 4.99 1.96
CA GLY A 142 -7.76 4.46 3.23
C GLY A 142 -7.51 2.95 3.16
N LEU A 143 -6.54 2.46 3.92
CA LEU A 143 -6.16 1.03 3.94
C LEU A 143 -7.34 0.10 4.28
N GLY A 144 -8.20 0.51 5.22
CA GLY A 144 -9.43 -0.22 5.54
C GLY A 144 -10.39 -0.30 4.35
N GLY A 145 -10.57 0.80 3.62
CA GLY A 145 -11.39 0.84 2.41
C GLY A 145 -10.84 -0.08 1.30
N MET A 146 -9.52 -0.09 1.11
CA MET A 146 -8.84 -0.99 0.16
C MET A 146 -9.03 -2.45 0.55
N ALA A 147 -8.87 -2.80 1.83
CA ALA A 147 -9.05 -4.16 2.31
C ALA A 147 -10.52 -4.63 2.18
N SER A 148 -11.48 -3.76 2.49
CA SER A 148 -12.91 -4.05 2.28
C SER A 148 -13.25 -4.22 0.81
N ALA A 149 -12.69 -3.39 -0.08
CA ALA A 149 -12.86 -3.53 -1.52
C ALA A 149 -12.29 -4.85 -2.03
N TRP A 150 -11.13 -5.25 -1.49
CA TRP A 150 -10.52 -6.53 -1.82
C TRP A 150 -11.36 -7.71 -1.35
N GLY A 151 -11.86 -7.70 -0.11
CA GLY A 151 -12.69 -8.79 0.41
C GLY A 151 -13.99 -9.01 -0.38
N ARG A 152 -14.52 -7.96 -1.02
CA ARG A 152 -15.65 -8.09 -1.97
C ARG A 152 -15.23 -8.69 -3.30
N ALA A 153 -14.03 -8.35 -3.79
CA ALA A 153 -13.52 -8.86 -5.06
C ALA A 153 -12.99 -10.30 -4.96
N ASP A 154 -12.46 -10.67 -3.79
CA ASP A 154 -11.90 -11.99 -3.49
C ASP A 154 -12.15 -12.33 -2.00
N GLY A 155 -13.01 -13.31 -1.75
CA GLY A 155 -13.39 -13.71 -0.40
C GLY A 155 -12.37 -14.60 0.33
N ALA A 156 -11.33 -15.08 -0.35
CA ALA A 156 -10.35 -16.01 0.22
C ALA A 156 -9.11 -15.27 0.78
N VAL A 157 -9.35 -14.27 1.63
CA VAL A 157 -8.31 -13.34 2.08
C VAL A 157 -8.19 -13.32 3.61
N SER A 158 -6.95 -13.45 4.09
CA SER A 158 -6.58 -13.13 5.47
C SER A 158 -6.02 -11.71 5.55
N ILE A 159 -6.57 -10.87 6.43
CA ILE A 159 -6.14 -9.47 6.60
C ILE A 159 -5.26 -9.36 7.84
N ARG A 160 -4.07 -8.78 7.69
CA ARG A 160 -3.13 -8.48 8.77
C ARG A 160 -2.82 -6.99 8.75
N TRP A 161 -3.20 -6.29 9.82
CA TRP A 161 -2.74 -4.92 10.06
C TRP A 161 -1.37 -4.95 10.72
N LEU A 162 -0.40 -4.31 10.09
CA LEU A 162 0.88 -4.00 10.71
C LEU A 162 0.84 -2.53 11.13
N VAL A 163 0.62 -2.34 12.42
CA VAL A 163 0.84 -1.08 13.11
C VAL A 163 2.09 -1.23 13.97
N PRO A 164 2.86 -0.15 14.22
CA PRO A 164 3.96 -0.21 15.17
C PRO A 164 3.43 -0.78 16.49
N ARG A 165 4.06 -1.83 17.02
CA ARG A 165 3.80 -2.22 18.42
C ARG A 165 4.25 -1.04 19.29
N PRO A 166 3.43 -0.57 20.25
CA PRO A 166 3.94 0.34 21.26
C PRO A 166 5.10 -0.35 22.00
N PRO A 167 6.13 0.40 22.45
CA PRO A 167 7.24 -0.18 23.21
C PRO A 167 6.69 -0.90 24.45
N ARG A 168 7.27 -2.07 24.77
CA ARG A 168 6.87 -2.94 25.89
C ARG A 168 6.89 -2.25 27.27
N GLU A 169 7.55 -1.10 27.37
CA GLU A 169 7.69 -0.31 28.59
C GLU A 169 6.37 0.31 29.08
N LEU A 170 5.32 0.34 28.25
CA LEU A 170 3.99 0.87 28.62
C LEU A 170 2.96 -0.21 29.03
N MET A 171 3.36 -1.49 29.13
CA MET A 171 2.45 -2.59 29.52
C MET A 171 2.75 -3.19 30.91
N SER A 172 3.51 -2.46 31.73
CA SER A 172 3.70 -2.74 33.16
C SER A 172 3.12 -1.58 33.96
N GLY A 173 1.81 -1.58 34.13
CA GLY A 173 1.06 -0.59 34.93
C GLY A 173 -0.22 -1.22 35.44
#